data_AF-A0A8H7V9L0-F1
#
_entry.id   AF-A0A8H7V9L0-F1
#
_cell.length_a   1.000
_cell.length_b   1.000
_cell.length_c   1.000
_cell.angle_alpha   90.00
_cell.angle_beta   90.00
_cell.angle_gamma   90.00
#
_symmetry.space_group_name_H-M   'P 1'
#
loop_
_entity.id
_entity.type
_entity.pdbx_description
1 polymer ?
#
loop_
_entity_poly.entity_id
_entity_poly.type
_entity_poly.pdbx_seq_one_letter_code
_entity_poly.pdbx_strand_id
1 'polypeptide(L)'
;MDRLPFEVLLQIFDYIPLASFKTLYTIFPRLLLDEALIYKLRKSKTDPIISLISTNIHELATTGTVNKRNESSLSLYFNSYDPSHRFIWTLPDFSCSQHYFKVKDAYVSHGKLVLRRPHDITLSSQKPLVSLWDIRKSFPPTRSGSFSGASEYSSIKSQELTIYQPGCILDSCLIPSGNGSSVKKVSLIDNIGEDKVMGMDDEEDKRLFKRPTLPSTYIRQAPEVDKSAKSSGNSDGIRSPLSLLIPSFPDPTCGYVLVERLAIDIPTFLKLYC
;
A
#
# COMPACT_ATOMS: atom_id res chain seq x y z
N MET A 1 18.17 -44.97 8.68
CA MET A 1 17.09 -44.29 7.95
C MET A 1 17.44 -42.83 7.87
N ASP A 2 18.09 -42.52 6.76
CA ASP A 2 18.78 -41.28 6.46
C ASP A 2 17.78 -40.14 6.30
N ARG A 3 17.86 -39.15 7.19
CA ARG A 3 17.03 -37.95 7.08
C ARG A 3 17.58 -37.12 5.94
N LEU A 4 16.72 -36.74 4.99
CA LEU A 4 17.06 -35.78 3.95
C LEU A 4 17.55 -34.48 4.62
N PRO A 5 18.68 -33.90 4.15
CA PRO A 5 19.13 -32.59 4.63
C PRO A 5 18.04 -31.53 4.44
N PHE A 6 17.94 -30.60 5.37
CA PHE A 6 16.90 -29.57 5.36
C PHE A 6 16.95 -28.72 4.09
N GLU A 7 18.15 -28.43 3.60
CA GLU A 7 18.41 -27.67 2.38
C GLU A 7 17.83 -28.37 1.15
N VAL A 8 17.94 -29.71 1.10
CA VAL A 8 17.36 -30.52 0.01
C VAL A 8 15.84 -30.46 0.07
N LEU A 9 15.25 -30.50 1.26
CA LEU A 9 13.80 -30.34 1.42
C LEU A 9 13.33 -28.95 0.97
N LEU A 10 14.04 -27.88 1.34
CA LEU A 10 13.73 -26.52 0.89
C LEU A 10 13.79 -26.39 -0.63
N GLN A 11 14.78 -27.01 -1.27
CA GLN A 11 14.88 -27.06 -2.73
C GLN A 11 13.70 -27.81 -3.37
N ILE A 12 13.26 -28.92 -2.79
CA ILE A 12 12.07 -29.65 -3.29
C ILE A 12 10.83 -28.76 -3.19
N PHE A 13 10.60 -28.12 -2.03
CA PHE A 13 9.44 -27.23 -1.83
C PHE A 13 9.47 -26.00 -2.74
N ASP A 14 10.64 -25.54 -3.16
CA ASP A 14 10.81 -24.43 -4.09
C ASP A 14 10.17 -24.69 -5.46
N TYR A 15 10.04 -25.96 -5.88
CA TYR A 15 9.35 -26.31 -7.13
C TYR A 15 7.83 -26.41 -6.97
N ILE A 16 7.31 -26.44 -5.74
CA ILE A 16 5.88 -26.61 -5.50
C ILE A 16 5.15 -25.25 -5.65
N PRO A 17 4.04 -25.18 -6.40
CA PRO A 17 3.27 -23.93 -6.54
C PRO A 17 2.70 -23.44 -5.19
N LEU A 18 2.66 -22.11 -4.99
CA LEU A 18 2.11 -21.48 -3.78
C LEU A 18 0.67 -21.94 -3.47
N ALA A 19 -0.14 -22.19 -4.51
CA ALA A 19 -1.51 -22.70 -4.36
C ALA A 19 -1.59 -24.04 -3.61
N SER A 20 -0.54 -24.87 -3.67
CA SER A 20 -0.49 -26.19 -3.03
C SER A 20 -0.05 -26.13 -1.56
N PHE A 21 0.54 -25.01 -1.12
CA PHE A 21 1.07 -24.91 0.24
C PHE A 21 -0.02 -25.11 1.31
N LYS A 22 -1.24 -24.63 1.07
CA LYS A 22 -2.36 -24.83 2.01
C LYS A 22 -2.60 -26.30 2.32
N THR A 23 -2.51 -27.17 1.32
CA THR A 23 -2.61 -28.63 1.49
C THR A 23 -1.39 -29.18 2.22
N LEU A 24 -0.18 -28.71 1.88
CA LEU A 24 1.04 -29.16 2.56
C LEU A 24 1.00 -28.88 4.07
N TYR A 25 0.43 -27.75 4.51
CA TYR A 25 0.26 -27.42 5.93
C TYR A 25 -0.62 -28.41 6.71
N THR A 26 -1.36 -29.29 6.03
CA THR A 26 -2.12 -30.37 6.67
C THR A 26 -1.30 -31.64 6.90
N ILE A 27 -0.13 -31.76 6.23
CA ILE A 27 0.68 -32.98 6.19
C ILE A 27 2.02 -32.77 6.92
N PHE A 28 2.68 -31.64 6.68
CA PHE A 28 4.02 -31.36 7.19
C PHE A 28 4.01 -30.44 8.41
N PRO A 29 5.07 -30.48 9.25
CA PRO A 29 5.22 -29.54 10.37
C PRO A 29 5.19 -28.08 9.91
N ARG A 30 4.46 -27.24 10.64
CA ARG A 30 4.28 -25.82 10.31
C ARG A 30 5.60 -25.07 10.17
N LEU A 31 6.52 -25.25 11.11
CA LEU A 31 7.83 -24.59 11.10
C LEU A 31 8.63 -24.89 9.82
N LEU A 32 8.58 -26.15 9.37
CA LEU A 32 9.26 -26.57 8.13
C LEU A 32 8.68 -25.84 6.91
N LEU A 33 7.35 -25.76 6.83
CA LEU A 33 6.68 -25.12 5.71
C LEU A 33 6.71 -23.60 5.75
N ASP A 34 6.73 -23.00 6.94
CA ASP A 34 6.96 -21.57 7.11
C ASP A 34 8.33 -21.23 6.50
N GLU A 35 9.39 -21.95 6.90
CA GLU A 35 10.73 -21.75 6.34
C GLU A 35 10.79 -22.03 4.83
N ALA A 36 10.13 -23.09 4.34
CA ALA A 36 10.06 -23.38 2.91
C ALA A 36 9.35 -22.29 2.11
N LEU A 37 8.25 -21.76 2.64
CA LEU A 37 7.51 -20.65 2.04
C LEU A 37 8.40 -19.40 2.00
N ILE A 38 9.02 -19.05 3.12
CA ILE A 38 9.90 -17.88 3.20
C ILE A 38 11.13 -18.03 2.30
N TYR A 39 11.72 -19.22 2.21
CA TYR A 39 12.81 -19.53 1.29
C TYR A 39 12.41 -19.26 -0.16
N LYS A 40 11.23 -19.73 -0.56
CA LYS A 40 10.65 -19.48 -1.90
C LYS A 40 10.41 -17.99 -2.15
N LEU A 41 9.80 -17.27 -1.20
CA LEU A 41 9.55 -15.82 -1.32
C LEU A 41 10.85 -14.99 -1.39
N ARG A 42 11.90 -15.40 -0.67
CA ARG A 42 13.22 -14.74 -0.69
C ARG A 42 13.94 -14.89 -2.04
N LYS A 43 13.65 -15.94 -2.81
CA LYS A 43 14.20 -16.10 -4.18
C LYS A 43 13.49 -15.23 -5.20
N SER A 44 12.18 -15.05 -5.06
CA SER A 44 11.34 -14.26 -5.97
C SER A 44 11.29 -12.78 -5.57
N LYS A 45 12.42 -12.18 -5.19
CA LYS A 45 12.49 -10.76 -4.78
C LYS A 45 12.12 -9.78 -5.89
N THR A 46 12.34 -10.18 -7.15
CA THR A 46 12.08 -9.35 -8.33
C THR A 46 10.61 -9.33 -8.72
N ASP A 47 9.84 -10.31 -8.28
CA ASP A 47 8.43 -10.42 -8.65
C ASP A 47 7.55 -9.92 -7.50
N PRO A 48 6.48 -9.18 -7.80
CA PRO A 48 5.50 -8.86 -6.79
C PRO A 48 4.87 -10.14 -6.26
N ILE A 49 4.62 -10.21 -4.96
CA ILE A 49 3.94 -11.33 -4.32
C ILE A 49 2.48 -10.98 -4.01
N ILE A 50 2.13 -9.70 -3.91
CA ILE A 50 0.77 -9.24 -3.67
C ILE A 50 0.57 -7.94 -4.46
N SER A 51 -0.63 -7.72 -4.96
CA SER A 51 -1.07 -6.42 -5.46
C SER A 51 -2.09 -5.83 -4.48
N LEU A 52 -1.81 -4.61 -4.01
CA LEU A 52 -2.79 -3.79 -3.31
C LEU A 52 -3.54 -2.97 -4.35
N ILE A 53 -4.86 -3.05 -4.34
CA ILE A 53 -5.72 -2.49 -5.40
C ILE A 53 -6.69 -1.50 -4.78
N SER A 54 -6.76 -0.30 -5.35
CA SER A 54 -7.85 0.64 -5.12
C SER A 54 -8.90 0.44 -6.20
N THR A 55 -10.15 0.19 -5.79
CA THR A 55 -11.27 -0.03 -6.71
C THR A 55 -12.00 1.28 -7.08
N ASN A 56 -11.29 2.40 -7.13
CA ASN A 56 -11.86 3.72 -7.40
C ASN A 56 -11.60 4.21 -8.83
N ILE A 57 -12.64 4.76 -9.45
CA ILE A 57 -12.75 5.18 -10.87
C ILE A 57 -11.77 6.30 -11.26
N HIS A 58 -11.25 7.08 -10.31
CA HIS A 58 -10.50 8.30 -10.60
C HIS A 58 -8.99 8.21 -10.33
N GLU A 59 -8.48 7.02 -10.03
CA GLU A 59 -7.06 6.79 -9.87
C GLU A 59 -6.44 6.42 -11.21
N LEU A 60 -5.53 7.28 -11.69
CA LEU A 60 -4.90 7.22 -13.00
C LEU A 60 -4.33 5.82 -13.28
N ALA A 61 -4.71 5.27 -14.43
CA ALA A 61 -4.13 4.05 -14.98
C ALA A 61 -2.60 4.16 -15.03
N THR A 62 -1.92 3.10 -14.60
CA THR A 62 -0.54 2.83 -14.99
C THR A 62 -0.41 2.92 -16.50
N THR A 63 0.67 3.55 -16.94
CA THR A 63 1.19 3.56 -18.30
C THR A 63 0.95 2.23 -19.03
N GLY A 64 0.23 2.28 -20.15
CA GLY A 64 0.34 1.28 -21.22
C GLY A 64 -0.85 0.35 -21.46
N THR A 65 -1.83 0.26 -20.56
CA THR A 65 -3.04 -0.52 -20.84
C THR A 65 -4.28 0.23 -20.37
N VAL A 66 -5.25 0.36 -21.28
CA VAL A 66 -6.59 0.86 -20.97
C VAL A 66 -7.18 -0.05 -19.89
N ASN A 67 -7.12 0.37 -18.63
CA ASN A 67 -7.69 -0.37 -17.51
C ASN A 67 -9.22 -0.42 -17.71
N LYS A 68 -9.71 -1.51 -18.30
CA LYS A 68 -11.15 -1.75 -18.53
C LYS A 68 -11.97 -1.86 -17.23
N ARG A 69 -11.34 -1.81 -16.06
CA ARG A 69 -11.92 -2.17 -14.76
C ARG A 69 -11.94 -1.08 -13.69
N ASN A 70 -11.50 0.14 -14.00
CA ASN A 70 -11.56 1.25 -13.04
C ASN A 70 -10.82 0.95 -11.71
N GLU A 71 -9.66 0.28 -11.81
CA GLU A 71 -8.81 -0.09 -10.68
C GLU A 71 -7.42 0.53 -10.87
N SER A 72 -6.78 0.92 -9.76
CA SER A 72 -5.34 1.21 -9.69
C SER A 72 -4.68 0.14 -8.81
N SER A 73 -3.47 -0.28 -9.18
CA SER A 73 -2.77 -1.36 -8.48
C SER A 73 -1.37 -0.95 -8.08
N LEU A 74 -0.99 -1.31 -6.87
CA LEU A 74 0.34 -1.18 -6.30
C LEU A 74 0.94 -2.56 -6.08
N SER A 75 2.07 -2.81 -6.72
CA SER A 75 2.85 -4.04 -6.55
C SER A 75 3.60 -4.03 -5.22
N LEU A 76 3.50 -5.13 -4.47
CA LEU A 76 4.15 -5.32 -3.18
C LEU A 76 5.10 -6.51 -3.23
N TYR A 77 6.31 -6.29 -2.75
CA TYR A 77 7.43 -7.22 -2.82
C TYR A 77 7.76 -7.74 -1.43
N PHE A 78 8.23 -8.99 -1.37
CA PHE A 78 8.68 -9.59 -0.11
C PHE A 78 9.86 -8.78 0.47
N ASN A 79 9.79 -8.44 1.76
CA ASN A 79 10.87 -7.77 2.47
C ASN A 79 11.43 -8.62 3.61
N SER A 80 10.57 -9.01 4.56
CA SER A 80 11.02 -9.78 5.74
C SER A 80 9.90 -10.68 6.29
N TYR A 81 10.27 -11.53 7.25
CA TYR A 81 9.35 -12.44 7.94
C TYR A 81 9.49 -12.25 9.45
N ASP A 82 8.37 -12.09 10.14
CA ASP A 82 8.32 -12.11 11.61
C ASP A 82 7.88 -13.51 12.07
N PRO A 83 8.81 -14.35 12.56
CA PRO A 83 8.49 -15.71 13.00
C PRO A 83 7.60 -15.76 14.24
N SER A 84 7.63 -14.72 15.09
CA SER A 84 6.89 -14.69 16.36
C SER A 84 5.40 -14.59 16.11
N HIS A 85 5.02 -13.81 15.10
CA HIS A 85 3.63 -13.54 14.74
C HIS A 85 3.23 -14.19 13.41
N ARG A 86 4.17 -14.86 12.72
CA ARG A 86 3.98 -15.52 11.42
C ARG A 86 3.46 -14.57 10.34
N PHE A 87 3.98 -13.35 10.33
CA PHE A 87 3.66 -12.31 9.35
C PHE A 87 4.75 -12.19 8.29
N ILE A 88 4.31 -12.13 7.03
CA ILE A 88 5.12 -11.77 5.88
C ILE A 88 5.00 -10.26 5.71
N TRP A 89 6.11 -9.56 5.82
CA TRP A 89 6.19 -8.13 5.57
C TRP A 89 6.55 -7.85 4.12
N THR A 90 5.82 -6.92 3.53
CA THR A 90 5.98 -6.47 2.16
C THR A 90 6.16 -4.96 2.08
N LEU A 91 6.88 -4.52 1.07
CA LEU A 91 7.11 -3.11 0.75
C LEU A 91 6.75 -2.85 -0.72
N PRO A 92 6.26 -1.66 -1.06
CA PRO A 92 6.18 -1.24 -2.46
C PRO A 92 7.57 -0.98 -3.03
N ASP A 93 7.65 -0.89 -4.35
CA ASP A 93 8.85 -0.40 -5.00
C ASP A 93 8.94 1.13 -4.89
N PHE A 94 9.73 1.59 -3.92
CA PHE A 94 9.97 3.02 -3.71
C PHE A 94 10.86 3.68 -4.77
N SER A 95 11.52 2.91 -5.63
CA SER A 95 12.28 3.45 -6.77
C SER A 95 11.35 3.90 -7.90
N CYS A 96 10.18 3.28 -7.98
CA CYS A 96 9.11 3.66 -8.88
C CYS A 96 8.26 4.79 -8.26
N SER A 97 7.82 5.75 -9.08
CA SER A 97 7.03 6.91 -8.66
C SER A 97 5.60 6.59 -8.16
N GLN A 98 5.28 5.32 -7.95
CA GLN A 98 3.94 4.83 -7.65
C GLN A 98 3.96 3.98 -6.38
N HIS A 99 3.91 4.63 -5.23
CA HIS A 99 3.68 3.99 -3.92
C HIS A 99 2.53 4.68 -3.17
N TYR A 100 1.57 5.24 -3.91
CA TYR A 100 0.45 5.98 -3.37
C TYR A 100 -0.84 5.72 -4.15
N PHE A 101 -1.98 5.94 -3.48
CA PHE A 101 -3.31 6.03 -4.09
C PHE A 101 -3.85 7.45 -3.95
N LYS A 102 -4.55 7.94 -4.96
CA LYS A 102 -5.19 9.26 -4.91
C LYS A 102 -6.64 9.12 -4.45
N VAL A 103 -6.95 9.64 -3.27
CA VAL A 103 -8.32 9.62 -2.73
C VAL A 103 -8.97 10.97 -3.00
N LYS A 104 -10.12 10.99 -3.70
CA LYS A 104 -10.90 12.21 -4.03
C LYS A 104 -12.34 12.05 -3.56
N ASP A 105 -12.98 13.08 -3.00
CA ASP A 105 -14.38 13.00 -2.49
C ASP A 105 -15.40 12.45 -3.49
N ALA A 106 -15.25 12.78 -4.77
CA ALA A 106 -16.13 12.26 -5.81
C ALA A 106 -15.95 10.73 -5.90
N TYR A 107 -16.95 9.98 -5.44
CA TYR A 107 -17.13 8.53 -5.65
C TYR A 107 -16.40 7.55 -4.70
N VAL A 108 -15.88 8.03 -3.57
CA VAL A 108 -15.24 7.15 -2.57
C VAL A 108 -16.22 6.21 -1.87
N SER A 109 -17.52 6.49 -1.88
CA SER A 109 -18.56 5.78 -1.12
C SER A 109 -18.63 4.26 -1.39
N HIS A 110 -18.16 3.81 -2.56
CA HIS A 110 -18.15 2.38 -2.93
C HIS A 110 -16.74 1.80 -3.15
N GLY A 111 -15.71 2.64 -3.14
CA GLY A 111 -14.32 2.20 -3.35
C GLY A 111 -13.73 1.51 -2.13
N LYS A 112 -12.88 0.51 -2.35
CA LYS A 112 -12.19 -0.25 -1.31
C LYS A 112 -10.72 -0.41 -1.66
N LEU A 113 -9.89 -0.54 -0.62
CA LEU A 113 -8.58 -1.16 -0.74
C LEU A 113 -8.73 -2.66 -0.57
N VAL A 114 -8.23 -3.42 -1.55
CA VAL A 114 -8.26 -4.89 -1.54
C VAL A 114 -6.88 -5.46 -1.88
N LEU A 115 -6.55 -6.61 -1.30
CA LEU A 115 -5.38 -7.40 -1.69
C LEU A 115 -5.79 -8.46 -2.70
N ARG A 116 -4.98 -8.65 -3.73
CA ARG A 116 -5.16 -9.65 -4.78
C ARG A 116 -3.82 -10.27 -5.15
N ARG A 117 -3.85 -11.49 -5.71
CA ARG A 117 -2.68 -12.08 -6.36
C ARG A 117 -2.24 -11.20 -7.56
N PRO A 118 -0.93 -11.03 -7.79
CA PRO A 118 -0.42 -10.39 -9.00
C PRO A 118 -0.99 -11.05 -10.28
N HIS A 119 -1.36 -10.23 -11.26
CA HIS A 119 -1.95 -10.64 -12.55
C HIS A 119 -3.32 -11.33 -12.49
N ASP A 120 -3.89 -11.50 -11.30
CA ASP A 120 -5.23 -12.06 -11.16
C ASP A 120 -6.29 -11.01 -11.49
N ILE A 121 -7.18 -11.37 -12.40
CA ILE A 121 -8.33 -10.56 -12.82
C ILE A 121 -9.64 -11.19 -12.32
N THR A 122 -9.61 -12.13 -11.39
CA THR A 122 -10.83 -12.70 -10.82
C THR A 122 -11.17 -11.99 -9.50
N LEU A 123 -12.45 -11.65 -9.31
CA LEU A 123 -12.95 -11.02 -8.07
C LEU A 123 -13.07 -12.03 -6.91
N SER A 124 -12.94 -13.33 -7.19
CA SER A 124 -13.10 -14.41 -6.22
C SER A 124 -11.95 -14.52 -5.23
N SER A 125 -10.72 -14.11 -5.62
CA SER A 125 -9.53 -14.17 -4.78
C SER A 125 -9.09 -12.78 -4.33
N GLN A 126 -9.95 -12.10 -3.57
CA GLN A 126 -9.62 -10.78 -2.99
C GLN A 126 -9.87 -10.73 -1.49
N LYS A 127 -8.95 -10.09 -0.77
CA LYS A 127 -9.12 -9.76 0.66
C LYS A 127 -9.39 -8.27 0.79
N PRO A 128 -10.61 -7.85 1.20
CA PRO A 128 -10.85 -6.44 1.50
C PRO A 128 -10.09 -6.02 2.76
N LEU A 129 -9.56 -4.80 2.74
CA LEU A 129 -8.89 -4.17 3.87
C LEU A 129 -9.78 -3.09 4.49
N VAL A 130 -10.05 -2.02 3.76
CA VAL A 130 -10.79 -0.86 4.28
C VAL A 130 -11.57 -0.20 3.15
N SER A 131 -12.69 0.44 3.50
CA SER A 131 -13.37 1.31 2.54
C SER A 131 -12.54 2.56 2.33
N LEU A 132 -12.46 3.05 1.10
CA LEU A 132 -11.80 4.32 0.85
C LEU A 132 -12.55 5.47 1.56
N TRP A 133 -13.85 5.31 1.84
CA TRP A 133 -14.65 6.31 2.53
C TRP A 133 -14.18 6.50 3.98
N ASP A 134 -13.80 5.42 4.65
CA ASP A 134 -13.25 5.49 5.99
C ASP A 134 -11.86 6.10 6.00
N ILE A 135 -11.02 5.81 4.98
CA ILE A 135 -9.76 6.55 4.79
C ILE A 135 -10.04 8.04 4.55
N ARG A 136 -11.08 8.37 3.78
CA ARG A 136 -11.45 9.76 3.49
C ARG A 136 -11.86 10.54 4.73
N LYS A 137 -12.60 9.93 5.66
CA LYS A 137 -12.97 10.55 6.94
C LYS A 137 -11.76 10.96 7.78
N SER A 138 -10.63 10.27 7.61
CA SER A 138 -9.38 10.62 8.28
C SER A 138 -8.72 11.87 7.70
N PHE A 139 -9.06 12.28 6.48
CA PHE A 139 -8.67 13.59 5.97
C PHE A 139 -9.61 14.66 6.55
N PRO A 140 -9.09 15.85 6.90
CA PRO A 140 -9.91 16.92 7.45
C PRO A 140 -11.09 17.28 6.53
N PRO A 141 -12.22 17.71 7.11
CA PRO A 141 -13.41 18.08 6.34
C PRO A 141 -13.13 19.33 5.50
N THR A 142 -13.58 19.32 4.25
CA THR A 142 -13.41 20.41 3.29
C THR A 142 -14.41 21.55 3.47
N ARG A 143 -15.48 21.35 4.26
CA ARG A 143 -16.50 22.37 4.56
C ARG A 143 -17.07 22.16 5.96
N SER A 144 -16.75 23.03 6.90
CA SER A 144 -17.72 23.44 7.92
C SER A 144 -18.56 24.56 7.30
N GLY A 145 -19.86 24.33 7.11
CA GLY A 145 -20.76 25.33 6.54
C GLY A 145 -20.88 26.59 7.42
N SER A 146 -20.69 27.75 6.80
CA SER A 146 -21.40 29.03 7.02
C SER A 146 -21.97 29.33 8.42
N PHE A 147 -21.13 29.43 9.44
CA PHE A 147 -21.35 30.36 10.54
C PHE A 147 -20.04 31.12 10.76
N SER A 148 -20.13 32.45 10.73
CA SER A 148 -19.04 33.41 10.61
C SER A 148 -17.78 33.09 11.42
N GLY A 149 -16.64 33.06 10.73
CA GLY A 149 -15.31 33.07 11.35
C GLY A 149 -14.33 32.16 10.62
N ALA A 150 -13.58 32.73 9.67
CA ALA A 150 -12.38 32.23 9.02
C ALA A 150 -12.02 30.73 9.25
N SER A 151 -12.33 29.88 8.28
CA SER A 151 -11.64 28.59 8.17
C SER A 151 -10.23 28.88 7.63
N GLU A 152 -9.26 29.02 8.53
CA GLU A 152 -7.87 28.87 8.14
C GLU A 152 -7.74 27.50 7.47
N TYR A 153 -7.24 27.47 6.24
CA TYR A 153 -6.59 26.27 5.73
C TYR A 153 -5.38 26.06 6.64
N SER A 154 -5.61 25.46 7.82
CA SER A 154 -4.52 25.02 8.67
C SER A 154 -3.59 24.24 7.76
N SER A 155 -2.30 24.51 7.77
CA SER A 155 -1.32 23.74 7.03
C SER A 155 -1.50 22.27 7.39
N ILE A 156 -2.29 21.52 6.62
CA ILE A 156 -2.66 20.15 6.96
C ILE A 156 -1.35 19.36 6.87
N LYS A 157 -0.86 18.92 8.02
CA LYS A 157 0.35 18.11 8.12
C LYS A 157 0.03 16.69 7.63
N SER A 158 1.04 16.02 7.09
CA SER A 158 0.96 14.59 6.81
C SER A 158 0.57 13.82 8.07
N GLN A 159 -0.33 12.85 7.96
CA GLN A 159 -0.80 12.04 9.07
C GLN A 159 -0.42 10.58 8.84
N GLU A 160 0.09 9.91 9.87
CA GLU A 160 0.33 8.46 9.82
C GLU A 160 -0.96 7.70 10.12
N LEU A 161 -1.20 6.61 9.39
CA LEU A 161 -2.38 5.78 9.49
C LEU A 161 -1.97 4.31 9.41
N THR A 162 -2.18 3.56 10.50
CA THR A 162 -2.11 2.09 10.50
C THR A 162 -3.51 1.51 10.47
N ILE A 163 -3.81 0.71 9.45
CA ILE A 163 -5.08 -0.02 9.30
C ILE A 163 -4.86 -1.46 9.77
N TYR A 164 -5.62 -1.84 10.80
CA TYR A 164 -5.65 -3.21 11.31
C TYR A 164 -6.86 -3.97 10.77
N GLN A 165 -6.61 -5.17 10.23
CA GLN A 165 -7.63 -6.11 9.78
C GLN A 165 -7.24 -7.53 10.18
N PRO A 166 -8.20 -8.46 10.36
CA PRO A 166 -7.86 -9.84 10.64
C PRO A 166 -6.90 -10.41 9.58
N GLY A 167 -5.70 -10.80 10.03
CA GLY A 167 -4.62 -11.34 9.20
C GLY A 167 -3.81 -10.31 8.39
N CYS A 168 -4.08 -9.00 8.49
CA CYS A 168 -3.37 -7.96 7.73
C CYS A 168 -3.12 -6.69 8.55
N ILE A 169 -1.96 -6.05 8.34
CA ILE A 169 -1.63 -4.73 8.91
C ILE A 169 -1.09 -3.87 7.76
N LEU A 170 -1.69 -2.70 7.53
CA LEU A 170 -1.26 -1.76 6.50
C LEU A 170 -0.80 -0.45 7.17
N ASP A 171 0.48 -0.13 7.03
CA ASP A 171 1.03 1.17 7.40
C ASP A 171 1.00 2.11 6.20
N SER A 172 0.43 3.29 6.41
CA SER A 172 0.26 4.30 5.38
C SER A 172 0.43 5.71 5.93
N CYS A 173 0.65 6.68 5.03
CA CYS A 173 0.68 8.09 5.36
C CYS A 173 -0.30 8.85 4.47
N LEU A 174 -1.16 9.65 5.09
CA LEU A 174 -2.11 10.53 4.43
C LEU A 174 -1.47 11.89 4.19
N ILE A 175 -1.41 12.32 2.93
CA ILE A 175 -0.92 13.64 2.54
C ILE A 175 -2.03 14.40 1.79
N PRO A 176 -2.42 15.60 2.24
CA PRO A 176 -3.42 16.42 1.55
C PRO A 176 -2.88 16.95 0.21
N SER A 177 -3.77 17.17 -0.77
CA SER A 177 -3.42 17.87 -2.00
C SER A 177 -3.42 19.38 -1.77
N GLY A 178 -2.24 19.97 -1.58
CA GLY A 178 -2.08 21.40 -1.30
C GLY A 178 -1.78 22.23 -2.55
N ASN A 179 -2.42 23.41 -2.66
CA ASN A 179 -2.02 24.42 -3.65
C ASN A 179 -0.73 25.10 -3.18
N GLY A 180 0.41 24.72 -3.76
CA GLY A 180 1.71 25.22 -3.31
C GLY A 180 2.37 24.30 -2.27
N SER A 181 2.41 23.00 -2.56
CA SER A 181 3.30 22.05 -1.89
C SER A 181 4.75 22.54 -1.97
N SER A 182 5.12 23.34 -0.97
CA SER A 182 6.47 23.54 -0.48
C SER A 182 6.80 22.45 0.54
N VAL A 183 6.17 21.27 0.43
CA VAL A 183 6.52 20.09 1.23
C VAL A 183 7.84 19.55 0.68
N LYS A 184 8.91 20.28 0.97
CA LYS A 184 10.29 19.86 0.77
C LYS A 184 10.54 18.74 1.78
N LYS A 185 10.26 17.50 1.38
CA LYS A 185 10.67 16.27 2.10
C LYS A 185 10.15 16.22 3.55
N VAL A 186 9.06 15.51 3.80
CA VAL A 186 8.73 15.17 5.20
C VAL A 186 9.74 14.10 5.62
N SER A 187 10.62 14.46 6.55
CA SER A 187 11.57 13.52 7.16
C SER A 187 10.80 12.43 7.88
N LEU A 188 11.26 11.18 7.74
CA LEU A 188 10.89 10.07 8.61
C LEU A 188 11.27 10.48 10.04
N ILE A 189 10.32 10.99 10.80
CA ILE A 189 10.51 11.05 12.25
C ILE A 189 10.28 9.61 12.68
N ASP A 190 11.35 8.97 13.13
CA ASP A 190 11.29 7.63 13.69
C ASP A 190 10.14 7.54 14.69
N ASN A 191 9.43 6.42 14.66
CA ASN A 191 8.28 6.09 15.50
C ASN A 191 8.67 6.13 16.99
N ILE A 192 8.71 7.33 17.58
CA ILE A 192 8.86 7.57 19.01
C ILE A 192 7.91 8.71 19.35
N GLY A 193 6.64 8.39 19.63
CA GLY A 193 5.69 9.36 20.17
C GLY A 193 4.24 9.20 19.67
N GLU A 194 3.45 8.59 20.54
CA GLU A 194 1.99 8.58 20.77
C GLU A 194 1.02 9.51 20.01
N ASP A 195 -0.23 9.02 19.95
CA ASP A 195 -1.56 9.67 19.72
C ASP A 195 -1.98 10.02 18.26
N LYS A 196 -3.16 9.69 17.71
CA LYS A 196 -4.46 9.18 18.22
C LYS A 196 -5.35 8.58 17.08
N VAL A 197 -5.85 7.36 17.35
CA VAL A 197 -7.22 6.77 17.22
C VAL A 197 -8.20 7.13 16.05
N MET A 198 -8.66 6.06 15.37
CA MET A 198 -10.09 5.75 15.12
C MET A 198 -10.27 4.23 15.07
N GLY A 199 -10.85 3.64 16.12
CA GLY A 199 -11.18 2.21 16.22
C GLY A 199 -11.11 1.69 17.66
N MET A 200 -12.26 1.23 18.17
CA MET A 200 -12.56 0.88 19.57
C MET A 200 -11.64 -0.18 20.19
N ASP A 201 -11.38 0.02 21.49
CA ASP A 201 -11.06 -0.94 22.56
C ASP A 201 -10.64 -2.37 22.16
N ASP A 202 -9.35 -2.65 22.33
CA ASP A 202 -8.87 -3.73 23.22
C ASP A 202 -7.38 -3.44 23.55
N GLU A 203 -7.15 -2.95 24.77
CA GLU A 203 -5.88 -2.52 25.38
C GLU A 203 -5.06 -3.69 25.97
N GLU A 204 -5.16 -4.89 25.40
CA GLU A 204 -4.30 -6.01 25.76
C GLU A 204 -3.65 -6.55 24.49
N ASP A 205 -2.31 -6.66 24.49
CA ASP A 205 -1.53 -7.24 23.38
C ASP A 205 -1.38 -6.40 22.10
N LYS A 206 -0.94 -5.13 22.21
CA LYS A 206 -0.01 -4.55 21.20
C LYS A 206 1.32 -5.31 21.27
N ARG A 207 1.31 -6.61 20.95
CA ARG A 207 2.52 -7.42 20.77
C ARG A 207 3.36 -6.67 19.76
N LEU A 208 4.56 -6.30 20.17
CA LEU A 208 5.47 -5.45 19.40
C LEU A 208 5.86 -6.20 18.12
N PHE A 209 5.02 -6.13 17.08
CA PHE A 209 5.35 -6.62 15.75
C PHE A 209 6.65 -5.95 15.34
N LYS A 210 7.66 -6.74 15.00
CA LYS A 210 8.95 -6.18 14.60
C LYS A 210 8.80 -5.62 13.18
N ARG A 211 8.35 -4.37 13.08
CA ARG A 211 8.16 -3.67 11.81
C ARG A 211 9.51 -3.51 11.11
N PRO A 212 9.63 -3.84 9.81
CA PRO A 212 10.86 -3.58 9.08
C PRO A 212 11.08 -2.08 8.92
N THR A 213 12.33 -1.62 8.97
CA THR A 213 12.67 -0.22 8.69
C THR A 213 12.35 0.13 7.24
N LEU A 214 11.89 1.36 7.00
CA LEU A 214 11.78 1.87 5.63
C LEU A 214 13.19 2.10 5.07
N PRO A 215 13.39 2.02 3.75
CA PRO A 215 14.68 2.36 3.14
C PRO A 215 15.12 3.78 3.55
N SER A 216 16.41 3.98 3.82
CA SER A 216 16.94 5.30 4.23
C SER A 216 16.77 6.38 3.16
N THR A 217 16.61 5.98 1.89
CA THR A 217 16.34 6.85 0.76
C THR A 217 14.87 7.21 0.59
N TYR A 218 13.98 6.55 1.34
CA TYR A 218 12.54 6.79 1.24
C TYR A 218 12.19 8.14 1.86
N ILE A 219 11.42 8.94 1.10
CA ILE A 219 10.95 10.24 1.54
C ILE A 219 9.49 10.36 1.17
N ARG A 220 8.64 10.68 2.15
CA ARG A 220 7.23 10.98 1.93
C ARG A 220 7.09 12.25 1.09
N GLN A 221 6.59 12.12 -0.12
CA GLN A 221 6.34 13.22 -1.03
C GLN A 221 5.06 12.97 -1.82
N ALA A 222 4.22 13.99 -1.94
CA ALA A 222 3.12 13.94 -2.90
C ALA A 222 3.71 13.91 -4.32
N PRO A 223 3.08 13.19 -5.27
CA PRO A 223 3.50 13.22 -6.67
C PRO A 223 3.56 14.67 -7.20
N GLU A 224 4.65 15.01 -7.90
CA GLU A 224 4.78 16.32 -8.51
C GLU A 224 3.69 16.50 -9.58
N VAL A 225 2.86 17.52 -9.41
CA VAL A 225 2.02 18.01 -10.50
C VAL A 225 2.93 18.84 -11.38
N ASP A 226 3.14 18.41 -12.63
CA ASP A 226 4.00 19.05 -13.63
C ASP A 226 3.95 20.58 -13.54
N LYS A 227 5.02 21.18 -13.01
CA LYS A 227 5.20 22.64 -12.99
C LYS A 227 5.56 23.20 -14.37
N SER A 228 5.80 22.33 -15.36
CA SER A 228 6.16 22.69 -16.74
C SER A 228 5.06 23.45 -17.48
N ALA A 229 3.80 23.40 -17.03
CA ALA A 229 2.71 24.16 -17.64
C ALA A 229 2.69 25.67 -17.28
N LYS A 230 3.57 26.14 -16.38
CA LYS A 230 3.61 27.56 -15.96
C LYS A 230 4.88 28.32 -16.32
N SER A 231 5.84 27.71 -17.01
CA SER A 231 7.07 28.41 -17.41
C SER A 231 7.61 27.98 -18.77
N SER A 232 7.01 28.47 -19.85
CA SER A 232 7.77 28.75 -21.07
C SER A 232 6.94 29.62 -22.01
N GLY A 233 7.14 30.93 -21.90
CA GLY A 233 7.14 31.73 -23.12
C GLY A 233 8.30 31.24 -23.99
N ASN A 234 7.97 30.87 -25.22
CA ASN A 234 8.83 30.58 -26.37
C ASN A 234 9.84 29.41 -26.35
N SER A 235 9.90 28.82 -27.55
CA SER A 235 10.89 27.95 -28.18
C SER A 235 10.85 26.44 -27.92
N ASP A 236 10.59 25.75 -29.04
CA ASP A 236 10.61 24.34 -29.40
C ASP A 236 11.43 23.37 -28.53
N GLY A 237 10.78 22.25 -28.19
CA GLY A 237 11.42 21.07 -27.60
C GLY A 237 10.40 19.99 -27.24
N ILE A 238 10.18 19.06 -28.18
CA ILE A 238 9.65 17.69 -28.02
C ILE A 238 8.61 17.51 -26.89
N ARG A 239 7.33 17.56 -27.27
CA ARG A 239 6.18 17.20 -26.42
C ARG A 239 6.36 15.78 -25.86
N SER A 240 6.59 15.66 -24.56
CA SER A 240 6.28 14.43 -23.82
C SER A 240 4.76 14.20 -23.87
N PRO A 241 4.26 12.99 -24.22
CA PRO A 241 2.82 12.73 -24.33
C PRO A 241 2.13 12.55 -22.96
N LEU A 242 2.79 12.82 -21.84
CA LEU A 242 2.34 12.41 -20.51
C LEU A 242 1.51 13.44 -19.69
N SER A 243 1.26 14.66 -20.17
CA SER A 243 0.62 15.70 -19.32
C SER A 243 -0.89 15.90 -19.52
N LEU A 244 -1.56 15.09 -20.34
CA LEU A 244 -3.00 15.19 -20.53
C LEU A 244 -3.73 14.30 -19.52
N LEU A 245 -4.25 14.89 -18.44
CA LEU A 245 -5.48 14.53 -17.68
C LEU A 245 -5.41 14.80 -16.17
N ILE A 246 -4.56 15.72 -15.71
CA ILE A 246 -4.68 16.28 -14.35
C ILE A 246 -5.50 17.58 -14.47
N PRO A 247 -6.71 17.69 -13.87
CA PRO A 247 -7.34 18.99 -13.70
C PRO A 247 -6.37 19.87 -12.91
N SER A 248 -5.98 20.99 -13.52
CA SER A 248 -4.92 21.92 -13.09
C SER A 248 -5.27 22.79 -11.88
N PHE A 249 -6.30 22.40 -11.12
CA PHE A 249 -6.70 23.08 -9.90
C PHE A 249 -6.42 22.18 -8.69
N PRO A 250 -5.93 22.75 -7.58
CA PRO A 250 -5.93 22.04 -6.29
C PRO A 250 -7.37 21.68 -5.98
N ASP A 251 -7.74 20.42 -6.11
CA ASP A 251 -9.01 20.00 -5.56
C ASP A 251 -8.80 19.86 -4.05
N PRO A 252 -9.34 20.75 -3.20
CA PRO A 252 -9.17 20.64 -1.75
C PRO A 252 -9.80 19.35 -1.21
N THR A 253 -10.64 18.68 -2.02
CA THR A 253 -11.28 17.41 -1.71
C THR A 253 -10.42 16.18 -2.02
N CYS A 254 -9.17 16.37 -2.46
CA CYS A 254 -8.26 15.28 -2.77
C CYS A 254 -7.05 15.18 -1.85
N GLY A 255 -6.62 13.95 -1.63
CA GLY A 255 -5.44 13.59 -0.86
C GLY A 255 -4.78 12.33 -1.42
N TYR A 256 -3.65 11.98 -0.83
CA TYR A 256 -2.82 10.85 -1.20
C TYR A 256 -2.66 9.91 -0.02
N VAL A 257 -2.86 8.62 -0.26
CA VAL A 257 -2.58 7.54 0.68
C VAL A 257 -1.29 6.90 0.23
N LEU A 258 -0.17 7.28 0.84
CA LEU A 258 1.12 6.64 0.58
C LEU A 258 1.17 5.34 1.36
N VAL A 259 1.47 4.25 0.67
CA VAL A 259 1.59 2.92 1.27
C VAL A 259 3.05 2.72 1.63
N GLU A 260 3.32 2.39 2.89
CA GLU A 260 4.68 2.23 3.38
C GLU A 260 5.01 0.76 3.61
N ARG A 261 4.11 0.03 4.29
CA ARG A 261 4.34 -1.38 4.63
C ARG A 261 3.02 -2.11 4.65
N LEU A 262 3.04 -3.38 4.24
CA LEU A 262 1.92 -4.28 4.46
C LEU A 262 2.44 -5.58 5.06
N ALA A 263 1.89 -5.98 6.21
CA ALA A 263 2.04 -7.30 6.77
C ALA A 263 0.81 -8.15 6.42
N ILE A 264 1.02 -9.42 6.08
CA ILE A 264 -0.02 -10.42 5.92
C ILE A 264 0.37 -11.71 6.62
N ASP A 265 -0.56 -12.34 7.34
CA ASP A 265 -0.29 -13.64 7.96
C ASP A 265 -0.25 -14.76 6.91
N ILE A 266 0.45 -15.85 7.20
CA ILE A 266 0.59 -16.97 6.27
C ILE A 266 -0.78 -17.53 5.82
N PRO A 267 -1.77 -17.78 6.71
CA PRO A 267 -3.07 -18.28 6.29
C PRO A 267 -3.81 -17.36 5.30
N THR A 268 -3.80 -16.05 5.52
CA THR A 268 -4.46 -15.07 4.64
C THR A 268 -3.70 -14.92 3.33
N PHE A 269 -2.37 -14.94 3.37
CA PHE A 269 -1.54 -14.96 2.17
C PHE A 269 -1.88 -16.15 1.28
N LEU A 270 -1.91 -17.37 1.83
CA LEU A 270 -2.22 -18.57 1.06
C LEU A 270 -3.64 -18.58 0.51
N LYS A 271 -4.62 -17.97 1.20
CA LYS A 271 -5.99 -17.82 0.67
C LYS A 271 -6.05 -17.01 -0.61
N LEU A 272 -5.15 -16.05 -0.82
CA LEU A 272 -5.05 -15.31 -2.09
C LEU A 272 -4.57 -16.21 -3.24
N TYR A 273 -3.99 -17.36 -2.92
CA TYR A 273 -3.41 -18.30 -3.88
C TYR A 273 -4.22 -19.59 -4.09
N CYS A 274 -5.32 -19.80 -3.37
CA CYS A 274 -6.12 -21.03 -3.44
C CYS A 274 -7.44 -20.83 -4.16
#